data_AF-A0A260C253-F1
#
_entry.id   AF-A0A260C253-F1
#
_cell.length_a   1.000
_cell.length_b   1.000
_cell.length_c   1.000
_cell.angle_alpha   90.00
_cell.angle_beta   90.00
_cell.angle_gamma   90.00
#
_symmetry.space_group_name_H-M   'P 1'
#
loop_
_entity.id
_entity.type
_entity.pdbx_description
1 polymer ?
#
loop_
_entity_poly.entity_id
_entity_poly.type
_entity_poly.pdbx_seq_one_letter_code
_entity_poly.pdbx_strand_id
1 'polypeptide(L)'
;MNYQGSDRERRHARSDEAHTDPIGYRVDEGSDFDRRMHGNSRPPQRHEPHPTPTRGSDRNSERNSGPAADRGAAPREVGRSRAARRKDRAASSRKRRGRLVALMLGLVLVVAVAGGGYFAVSKFGNRTTPNADFAAGSPGDGVVIQVRPNDTAQQIGTEAADKGVVASSGAFLEAALLNNAITSVQPGFYLLTSNVPASRAVSELVDPTSRVGNMVISEGRQLHDARDVNTGAVKKGIYTLISEASCVDRTGNGSPTCVSYDDLNAAGAVDDPAALGVPGWATDRVEGVPDRDRQLEGLIAAGTWDFDPSAAPADILKQLVSESATRYEDTGILTAGANSGLTPYDTLVAASLVERESLPQDFSKVARVILNRLAVPQKLEFDSTVNYSLDTTEVATTDADRARVTPWNTYASEGLPATPISSPSIGAVQAVEMPADGDWLYFVTINQAGETLFTRSYEEHLANIGKVEGGFLDSGR
;
A
#
# COMPACT_ATOMS: atom_id res chain seq x y z
N MET A 1 -74.85 -18.24 -6.86
CA MET A 1 -74.25 -18.83 -8.08
C MET A 1 -72.76 -18.95 -7.84
N ASN A 2 -72.25 -20.19 -7.90
CA ASN A 2 -70.85 -20.58 -7.72
C ASN A 2 -69.96 -20.09 -8.86
N TYR A 3 -68.68 -19.75 -8.61
CA TYR A 3 -67.53 -20.58 -9.05
C TYR A 3 -66.20 -20.09 -8.45
N GLN A 4 -65.32 -21.06 -8.15
CA GLN A 4 -63.96 -20.96 -7.58
C GLN A 4 -62.85 -20.79 -8.64
N GLY A 5 -61.65 -20.41 -8.18
CA GLY A 5 -60.33 -20.70 -8.79
C GLY A 5 -59.54 -19.43 -9.16
N SER A 6 -58.23 -19.28 -8.93
CA SER A 6 -57.16 -20.20 -8.53
C SER A 6 -55.91 -19.44 -8.06
N ASP A 7 -55.16 -20.05 -7.14
CA ASP A 7 -53.79 -19.72 -6.77
C ASP A 7 -52.83 -19.59 -7.97
N ARG A 8 -51.93 -18.60 -7.93
CA ARG A 8 -50.54 -18.74 -8.39
C ARG A 8 -49.60 -17.87 -7.55
N GLU A 9 -48.77 -18.56 -6.78
CA GLU A 9 -47.57 -18.07 -6.13
C GLU A 9 -46.68 -17.26 -7.09
N ARG A 10 -46.29 -16.04 -6.71
CA ARG A 10 -45.15 -15.35 -7.31
C ARG A 10 -44.04 -15.25 -6.27
N ARG A 11 -42.96 -15.99 -6.53
CA ARG A 11 -41.65 -15.82 -5.92
C ARG A 11 -41.19 -14.38 -6.16
N HIS A 12 -40.96 -13.61 -5.12
CA HIS A 12 -40.17 -12.39 -5.24
C HIS A 12 -38.70 -12.79 -5.28
N ALA A 13 -38.17 -12.86 -6.51
CA ALA A 13 -36.74 -12.77 -6.74
C ALA A 13 -36.29 -11.35 -6.40
N ARG A 14 -35.26 -11.27 -5.56
CA ARG A 14 -34.51 -10.06 -5.23
C ARG A 14 -33.89 -9.54 -6.54
N SER A 15 -34.23 -8.33 -6.95
CA SER A 15 -33.55 -7.62 -8.03
C SER A 15 -32.45 -6.78 -7.38
N ASP A 16 -31.20 -7.15 -7.62
CA ASP A 16 -30.04 -6.28 -7.38
C ASP A 16 -30.09 -5.16 -8.42
N GLU A 17 -30.50 -3.96 -7.99
CA GLU A 17 -30.47 -2.75 -8.82
C GLU A 17 -29.08 -2.10 -8.71
N ALA A 18 -28.37 -2.09 -9.83
CA ALA A 18 -27.09 -1.40 -9.99
C ALA A 18 -27.29 0.12 -9.82
N HIS A 19 -26.52 0.71 -8.89
CA HIS A 19 -26.49 2.13 -8.58
C HIS A 19 -25.75 2.90 -9.69
N THR A 20 -26.41 3.91 -10.27
CA THR A 20 -25.84 4.84 -11.25
C THR A 20 -25.70 6.24 -10.63
N ASP A 21 -24.47 6.76 -10.58
CA ASP A 21 -24.14 8.13 -10.16
C ASP A 21 -24.65 9.16 -11.22
N PRO A 22 -24.68 10.49 -10.95
CA PRO A 22 -25.35 11.48 -11.81
C PRO A 22 -24.67 11.74 -13.17
N ILE A 23 -23.66 10.94 -13.55
CA ILE A 23 -23.10 10.85 -14.91
C ILE A 23 -23.36 9.45 -15.54
N GLY A 24 -24.28 8.67 -14.99
CA GLY A 24 -24.77 7.43 -15.61
C GLY A 24 -23.83 6.23 -15.58
N TYR A 25 -22.94 6.10 -14.58
CA TYR A 25 -22.07 4.93 -14.50
C TYR A 25 -22.69 3.73 -13.79
N ARG A 26 -22.82 2.62 -14.52
CA ARG A 26 -23.06 1.29 -13.95
C ARG A 26 -21.73 0.75 -13.43
N VAL A 27 -21.62 0.52 -12.11
CA VAL A 27 -20.50 -0.25 -11.54
C VAL A 27 -20.85 -1.73 -11.74
N ASP A 28 -20.15 -2.40 -12.65
CA ASP A 28 -20.26 -3.85 -12.81
C ASP A 28 -19.39 -4.51 -11.73
N GLU A 29 -20.02 -5.13 -10.74
CA GLU A 29 -19.35 -6.02 -9.81
C GLU A 29 -18.95 -7.31 -10.53
N GLY A 30 -17.65 -7.44 -10.83
CA GLY A 30 -17.01 -8.71 -11.13
C GLY A 30 -16.96 -9.10 -12.61
N SER A 31 -15.79 -8.97 -13.22
CA SER A 31 -15.34 -9.96 -14.20
C SER A 31 -13.81 -10.04 -14.28
N ASP A 32 -13.34 -11.28 -14.29
CA ASP A 32 -11.98 -11.73 -14.53
C ASP A 32 -11.29 -10.95 -15.66
N PHE A 33 -10.19 -10.28 -15.34
CA PHE A 33 -9.20 -9.86 -16.33
C PHE A 33 -7.86 -10.53 -16.04
N ASP A 34 -7.76 -11.79 -16.49
CA ASP A 34 -6.49 -12.43 -16.72
C ASP A 34 -6.38 -12.84 -18.19
N ARG A 35 -5.16 -12.72 -18.72
CA ARG A 35 -4.66 -13.22 -20.01
C ARG A 35 -4.92 -12.35 -21.26
N ARG A 36 -3.89 -11.60 -21.66
CA ARG A 36 -3.07 -11.81 -22.88
C ARG A 36 -2.34 -10.52 -23.27
N MET A 37 -1.01 -10.48 -23.05
CA MET A 37 -0.06 -9.84 -23.97
C MET A 37 1.32 -10.46 -23.75
N HIS A 38 1.60 -11.57 -24.44
CA HIS A 38 2.97 -11.99 -24.72
C HIS A 38 3.39 -11.38 -26.06
N GLY A 39 4.22 -10.34 -25.99
CA GLY A 39 4.90 -9.73 -27.13
C GLY A 39 6.40 -9.69 -26.88
N ASN A 40 7.11 -10.73 -27.33
CA ASN A 40 8.55 -10.93 -27.23
C ASN A 40 9.36 -9.74 -27.77
N SER A 41 10.23 -9.16 -26.94
CA SER A 41 11.40 -8.39 -27.38
C SER A 41 12.66 -8.97 -26.75
N ARG A 42 13.45 -9.66 -27.57
CA ARG A 42 14.77 -10.22 -27.26
C ARG A 42 15.79 -9.08 -27.06
N PRO A 43 16.69 -9.13 -26.07
CA PRO A 43 17.94 -8.36 -26.12
C PRO A 43 19.03 -9.15 -26.87
N PRO A 44 19.96 -8.47 -27.57
CA PRO A 44 21.02 -9.14 -28.31
C PRO A 44 22.15 -9.63 -27.38
N GLN A 45 22.59 -10.86 -27.64
CA GLN A 45 23.79 -11.48 -27.09
C GLN A 45 25.03 -10.70 -27.53
N ARG A 46 25.99 -10.51 -26.62
CA ARG A 46 27.35 -10.07 -26.97
C ARG A 46 28.36 -11.13 -26.55
N HIS A 47 29.18 -11.45 -27.55
CA HIS A 47 30.16 -12.51 -27.64
C HIS A 47 31.32 -12.42 -26.63
N GLU A 48 31.69 -13.56 -26.06
CA GLU A 48 33.08 -13.89 -25.74
C GLU A 48 33.85 -14.29 -27.01
N PRO A 49 35.16 -14.02 -27.04
CA PRO A 49 36.09 -15.04 -27.51
C PRO A 49 37.36 -15.21 -26.64
N HIS A 50 37.69 -16.46 -26.35
CA HIS A 50 39.04 -16.99 -26.04
C HIS A 50 39.86 -17.19 -27.35
N PRO A 51 41.16 -17.62 -27.40
CA PRO A 51 42.24 -17.78 -26.39
C PRO A 51 43.70 -17.38 -26.83
N THR A 52 44.66 -17.44 -25.87
CA THR A 52 46.13 -17.79 -25.98
C THR A 52 47.12 -16.90 -26.77
N PRO A 53 48.47 -17.11 -26.69
CA PRO A 53 49.38 -17.51 -25.60
C PRO A 53 50.66 -16.63 -25.51
N THR A 54 51.48 -16.73 -24.46
CA THR A 54 52.94 -16.48 -24.59
C THR A 54 53.77 -17.45 -23.74
N ARG A 55 54.77 -18.04 -24.39
CA ARG A 55 55.82 -18.92 -23.87
C ARG A 55 57.13 -18.45 -24.50
N GLY A 56 58.19 -18.40 -23.70
CA GLY A 56 59.59 -18.27 -24.15
C GLY A 56 60.45 -17.85 -22.95
N SER A 57 61.12 -18.74 -22.22
CA SER A 57 62.22 -19.67 -22.54
C SER A 57 63.56 -18.98 -22.72
N ASP A 58 64.50 -19.29 -21.84
CA ASP A 58 65.93 -19.48 -22.09
C ASP A 58 66.55 -20.16 -20.85
N ARG A 59 67.60 -20.99 -20.89
CA ARG A 59 68.13 -22.00 -21.82
C ARG A 59 69.36 -22.61 -21.11
N ASN A 60 69.68 -23.84 -21.50
CA ASN A 60 70.92 -24.63 -21.35
C ASN A 60 70.75 -25.89 -20.46
N SER A 61 70.66 -27.12 -20.98
CA SER A 61 71.58 -27.91 -21.85
C SER A 61 72.91 -28.20 -21.13
N GLU A 62 73.45 -29.43 -21.01
CA GLU A 62 73.55 -30.59 -21.91
C GLU A 62 73.57 -31.90 -21.06
N ARG A 63 72.96 -33.04 -21.44
CA ARG A 63 73.46 -34.16 -22.30
C ARG A 63 74.96 -34.47 -22.13
N ASN A 64 75.47 -35.70 -22.04
CA ASN A 64 75.02 -36.98 -22.59
C ASN A 64 75.89 -38.15 -22.01
N SER A 65 75.34 -39.37 -22.03
CA SER A 65 75.99 -40.68 -22.30
C SER A 65 77.04 -41.31 -21.36
N GLY A 66 76.76 -42.56 -20.93
CA GLY A 66 77.71 -43.51 -20.31
C GLY A 66 78.67 -44.18 -21.33
N PRO A 67 79.11 -45.45 -21.18
CA PRO A 67 78.83 -46.44 -20.11
C PRO A 67 80.06 -47.30 -19.64
N ALA A 68 79.78 -48.19 -18.68
CA ALA A 68 80.34 -49.54 -18.50
C ALA A 68 81.77 -49.82 -17.93
N ALA A 69 81.78 -50.93 -17.15
CA ALA A 69 82.86 -51.83 -16.72
C ALA A 69 83.79 -51.34 -15.59
N ASP A 70 83.80 -51.90 -14.37
CA ASP A 70 84.01 -53.28 -13.88
C ASP A 70 85.43 -53.45 -13.29
N ARG A 71 85.49 -54.06 -12.10
CA ARG A 71 86.65 -54.54 -11.29
C ARG A 71 87.57 -53.45 -10.74
N GLY A 72 87.96 -53.41 -9.47
CA GLY A 72 87.96 -54.38 -8.40
C GLY A 72 89.22 -54.13 -7.55
N ALA A 73 89.17 -54.52 -6.28
CA ALA A 73 90.24 -54.58 -5.27
C ALA A 73 90.52 -53.35 -4.39
N ALA A 74 90.01 -53.42 -3.16
CA ALA A 74 90.59 -52.88 -1.92
C ALA A 74 91.93 -53.61 -1.59
N PRO A 75 92.73 -53.26 -0.55
CA PRO A 75 92.53 -52.39 0.63
C PRO A 75 93.74 -51.42 0.85
N ARG A 76 94.03 -50.70 1.95
CA ARG A 76 93.84 -50.87 3.39
C ARG A 76 94.21 -49.56 4.14
N GLU A 77 93.64 -49.42 5.32
CA GLU A 77 93.78 -48.45 6.43
C GLU A 77 95.03 -47.56 6.55
N VAL A 78 94.83 -46.31 7.03
CA VAL A 78 95.42 -45.83 8.31
C VAL A 78 94.72 -44.57 8.85
N GLY A 79 94.39 -44.62 10.15
CA GLY A 79 94.80 -43.58 11.10
C GLY A 79 93.99 -42.28 11.21
N ARG A 80 92.98 -42.29 12.08
CA ARG A 80 92.38 -41.08 12.68
C ARG A 80 93.41 -40.27 13.49
N SER A 81 93.26 -38.94 13.51
CA SER A 81 93.56 -38.17 14.72
C SER A 81 92.56 -37.03 15.02
N ARG A 82 91.97 -37.15 16.22
CA ARG A 82 91.81 -36.12 17.27
C ARG A 82 91.39 -34.68 16.89
N ALA A 83 90.25 -34.49 16.23
CA ALA A 83 89.52 -33.21 16.31
C ALA A 83 87.99 -33.30 16.13
N ALA A 84 87.40 -34.50 16.06
CA ALA A 84 85.95 -34.68 15.90
C ALA A 84 85.36 -35.54 17.04
N ARG A 85 85.83 -35.30 18.26
CA ARG A 85 85.25 -35.83 19.50
C ARG A 85 84.99 -34.69 20.47
N ARG A 86 83.86 -34.00 20.29
CA ARG A 86 83.03 -33.40 21.34
C ARG A 86 81.99 -32.50 20.67
N LYS A 87 80.86 -33.09 20.25
CA LYS A 87 79.53 -32.48 20.38
C LYS A 87 78.34 -33.31 19.88
N ASP A 88 78.55 -34.54 19.38
CA ASP A 88 77.42 -35.36 18.89
C ASP A 88 76.99 -36.57 19.75
N ARG A 89 77.51 -36.78 20.97
CA ARG A 89 76.98 -37.84 21.85
C ARG A 89 76.99 -37.46 23.33
N ALA A 90 75.97 -36.72 23.73
CA ALA A 90 75.49 -36.66 25.13
C ALA A 90 73.97 -36.38 25.22
N ALA A 91 73.16 -36.88 24.27
CA ALA A 91 71.70 -36.88 24.35
C ALA A 91 71.14 -38.27 24.72
N SER A 92 71.86 -39.02 25.57
CA SER A 92 71.49 -40.37 26.00
C SER A 92 71.50 -40.51 27.51
N SER A 93 70.59 -39.81 28.19
CA SER A 93 70.18 -40.20 29.57
C SER A 93 68.75 -39.79 29.98
N ARG A 94 67.88 -39.33 29.07
CA ARG A 94 66.50 -38.94 29.43
C ARG A 94 65.38 -39.61 28.62
N LYS A 95 65.70 -40.68 27.89
CA LYS A 95 64.80 -41.32 26.90
C LYS A 95 63.73 -42.29 27.48
N ARG A 96 63.66 -42.48 28.81
CA ARG A 96 62.58 -43.26 29.47
C ARG A 96 61.58 -42.41 30.27
N ARG A 97 62.01 -41.36 30.97
CA ARG A 97 61.09 -40.44 31.67
C ARG A 97 60.33 -39.50 30.72
N GLY A 98 60.95 -39.05 29.63
CA GLY A 98 60.28 -38.19 28.64
C GLY A 98 59.16 -38.88 27.86
N ARG A 99 59.25 -40.20 27.64
CA ARG A 99 58.17 -40.98 26.98
C ARG A 99 56.96 -41.20 27.89
N LEU A 100 57.18 -41.44 29.18
CA LEU A 100 56.09 -41.55 30.16
C LEU A 100 55.40 -40.20 30.39
N VAL A 101 56.16 -39.11 30.48
CA VAL A 101 55.60 -37.76 30.61
C VAL A 101 54.84 -37.33 29.34
N ALA A 102 55.36 -37.67 28.16
CA ALA A 102 54.66 -37.41 26.89
C ALA A 102 53.38 -38.27 26.74
N LEU A 103 53.38 -39.52 27.20
CA LEU A 103 52.18 -40.36 27.23
C LEU A 103 51.14 -39.85 28.24
N MET A 104 51.56 -39.39 29.42
CA MET A 104 50.67 -38.80 30.42
C MET A 104 50.09 -37.47 29.94
N LEU A 105 50.90 -36.60 29.32
CA LEU A 105 50.41 -35.36 28.71
C LEU A 105 49.47 -35.63 27.52
N GLY A 106 49.76 -36.65 26.70
CA GLY A 106 48.87 -37.10 25.64
C GLY A 106 47.55 -37.63 26.18
N LEU A 107 47.58 -38.44 27.25
CA LEU A 107 46.37 -38.94 27.91
C LEU A 107 45.56 -37.81 28.55
N VAL A 108 46.22 -36.86 29.22
CA VAL A 108 45.55 -35.68 29.79
C VAL A 108 44.95 -34.81 28.69
N LEU A 109 45.61 -34.65 27.55
CA LEU A 109 45.05 -33.93 26.39
C LEU A 109 43.85 -34.68 25.82
N VAL A 110 43.92 -36.01 25.69
CA VAL A 110 42.78 -36.82 25.21
C VAL A 110 41.63 -36.78 26.21
N VAL A 111 41.89 -36.82 27.52
CA VAL A 111 40.86 -36.70 28.56
C VAL A 111 40.32 -35.27 28.63
N ALA A 112 41.13 -34.24 28.37
CA ALA A 112 40.67 -32.85 28.29
C ALA A 112 39.87 -32.58 27.01
N VAL A 113 40.20 -33.22 25.89
CA VAL A 113 39.45 -33.12 24.63
C VAL A 113 38.18 -33.98 24.70
N ALA A 114 38.23 -35.17 25.29
CA ALA A 114 37.05 -36.02 25.51
C ALA A 114 36.15 -35.43 26.59
N GLY A 115 36.71 -34.89 27.67
CA GLY A 115 35.98 -34.19 28.73
C GLY A 115 35.44 -32.85 28.26
N GLY A 116 36.21 -32.10 27.46
CA GLY A 116 35.76 -30.87 26.81
C GLY A 116 34.72 -31.12 25.73
N GLY A 117 34.84 -32.20 24.96
CA GLY A 117 33.84 -32.66 24.00
C GLY A 117 32.57 -33.16 24.69
N TYR A 118 32.69 -33.93 25.77
CA TYR A 118 31.56 -34.36 26.60
C TYR A 118 30.89 -33.17 27.30
N PHE A 119 31.66 -32.19 27.79
CA PHE A 119 31.13 -30.95 28.37
C PHE A 119 30.47 -30.06 27.31
N ALA A 120 31.05 -29.95 26.12
CA ALA A 120 30.46 -29.24 25.00
C ALA A 120 29.16 -29.93 24.54
N VAL A 121 29.12 -31.26 24.43
CA VAL A 121 27.91 -32.01 24.07
C VAL A 121 26.89 -32.01 25.22
N SER A 122 27.29 -32.06 26.49
CA SER A 122 26.34 -32.04 27.61
C SER A 122 25.82 -30.64 27.97
N LYS A 123 26.56 -29.58 27.63
CA LYS A 123 26.16 -28.19 27.89
C LYS A 123 25.54 -27.51 26.65
N PHE A 124 26.00 -27.87 25.44
CA PHE A 124 25.61 -27.28 24.15
C PHE A 124 25.18 -28.31 23.08
N GLY A 125 25.34 -29.61 23.29
CA GLY A 125 24.78 -30.63 22.41
C GLY A 125 23.27 -30.72 22.63
N ASN A 126 22.51 -30.33 21.61
CA ASN A 126 21.05 -30.37 21.55
C ASN A 126 20.31 -29.60 22.66
N ARG A 127 20.65 -28.33 22.86
CA ARG A 127 19.67 -27.34 23.34
C ARG A 127 19.27 -26.39 22.22
N THR A 128 18.64 -26.92 21.17
CA THR A 128 17.54 -26.18 20.54
C THR A 128 16.43 -26.19 21.57
N THR A 129 16.41 -25.23 22.49
CA THR A 129 15.16 -24.94 23.21
C THR A 129 14.14 -24.65 22.12
N PRO A 130 13.07 -25.47 21.99
CA PRO A 130 12.02 -25.19 21.02
C PRO A 130 11.56 -23.74 21.21
N ASN A 131 11.23 -23.06 20.10
CA ASN A 131 10.63 -21.74 20.21
C ASN A 131 9.41 -21.84 21.14
N ALA A 132 9.28 -20.90 22.06
CA ALA A 132 8.13 -20.90 22.95
C ALA A 132 6.86 -20.75 22.10
N ASP A 133 5.95 -21.70 22.23
CA ASP A 133 4.64 -21.67 21.60
C ASP A 133 3.56 -21.83 22.67
N PHE A 134 2.40 -21.22 22.45
CA PHE A 134 1.27 -21.42 23.36
C PHE A 134 0.74 -22.84 23.20
N ALA A 135 0.29 -23.44 24.29
CA ALA A 135 -0.48 -24.67 24.21
C ALA A 135 -1.82 -24.39 23.51
N ALA A 136 -2.46 -25.43 22.95
CA ALA A 136 -3.82 -25.35 22.39
C ALA A 136 -4.91 -25.20 23.48
N GLY A 137 -4.64 -24.38 24.51
CA GLY A 137 -5.50 -24.10 25.65
C GLY A 137 -6.64 -23.14 25.28
N SER A 138 -7.11 -22.37 26.27
CA SER A 138 -8.19 -21.40 26.09
C SER A 138 -7.70 -20.19 25.29
N PRO A 139 -8.19 -19.98 24.05
CA PRO A 139 -7.87 -18.78 23.28
C PRO A 139 -8.39 -17.53 24.00
N GLY A 140 -7.69 -16.42 23.82
CA GLY A 140 -8.13 -15.11 24.31
C GLY A 140 -8.97 -14.35 23.27
N ASP A 141 -9.20 -13.07 23.55
CA ASP A 141 -9.90 -12.16 22.64
C ASP A 141 -9.10 -11.94 21.33
N GLY A 142 -9.78 -11.52 20.29
CA GLY A 142 -9.23 -11.09 19.03
C GLY A 142 -8.40 -9.80 19.16
N VAL A 143 -7.21 -9.83 18.58
CA VAL A 143 -6.22 -8.76 18.60
C VAL A 143 -5.88 -8.39 17.16
N VAL A 144 -5.88 -7.10 16.87
CA VAL A 144 -5.54 -6.59 15.54
C VAL A 144 -4.03 -6.45 15.42
N ILE A 145 -3.44 -7.10 14.43
CA ILE A 145 -2.03 -6.92 14.05
C ILE A 145 -1.93 -6.19 12.71
N GLN A 146 -0.80 -5.51 12.49
CA GLN A 146 -0.51 -4.87 11.22
C GLN A 146 0.51 -5.70 10.43
N VAL A 147 0.23 -5.93 9.15
CA VAL A 147 1.21 -6.40 8.15
C VAL A 147 1.59 -5.21 7.28
N ARG A 148 2.84 -4.79 7.32
CA ARG A 148 3.33 -3.64 6.55
C ARG A 148 3.84 -4.06 5.18
N PRO A 149 3.90 -3.13 4.21
CA PRO A 149 4.55 -3.40 2.94
C PRO A 149 5.98 -3.92 3.13
N ASN A 150 6.28 -5.06 2.48
CA ASN A 150 7.56 -5.76 2.54
C ASN A 150 7.92 -6.41 3.88
N ASP A 151 6.96 -6.57 4.81
CA ASP A 151 7.21 -7.33 6.02
C ASP A 151 7.53 -8.80 5.69
N THR A 152 8.56 -9.31 6.36
CA THR A 152 8.91 -10.74 6.35
C THR A 152 8.06 -11.49 7.38
N ALA A 153 7.92 -12.81 7.21
CA ALA A 153 7.24 -13.65 8.20
C ALA A 153 7.82 -13.50 9.62
N GLN A 154 9.12 -13.18 9.76
CA GLN A 154 9.74 -12.90 11.05
C GLN A 154 9.25 -11.58 11.66
N GLN A 155 9.10 -10.52 10.86
CA GLN A 155 8.58 -9.22 11.34
C GLN A 155 7.11 -9.34 11.74
N ILE A 156 6.30 -10.03 10.93
CA ILE A 156 4.91 -10.32 11.27
C ILE A 156 4.84 -11.13 12.57
N GLY A 157 5.70 -12.13 12.73
CA GLY A 157 5.79 -12.92 13.96
C GLY A 157 6.20 -12.11 15.19
N THR A 158 7.03 -11.07 15.02
CA THR A 158 7.39 -10.14 16.10
C THR A 158 6.20 -9.30 16.51
N GLU A 159 5.49 -8.67 15.56
CA GLU A 159 4.26 -7.93 15.84
C GLU A 159 3.22 -8.82 16.55
N ALA A 160 3.01 -10.04 16.05
CA ALA A 160 2.09 -11.01 16.64
C ALA A 160 2.50 -11.41 18.07
N ALA A 161 3.80 -11.57 18.34
CA ALA A 161 4.28 -11.89 19.68
C ALA A 161 4.17 -10.71 20.65
N ASP A 162 4.54 -9.50 20.19
CA ASP A 162 4.47 -8.27 20.99
C ASP A 162 3.03 -7.94 21.40
N LYS A 163 2.07 -8.26 20.52
CA LYS A 163 0.63 -8.13 20.77
C LYS A 163 -0.01 -9.34 21.47
N GLY A 164 0.78 -10.36 21.83
CA GLY A 164 0.30 -11.52 22.59
C GLY A 164 -0.58 -12.50 21.79
N VAL A 165 -0.54 -12.43 20.46
CA VAL A 165 -1.20 -13.41 19.58
C VAL A 165 -0.54 -14.78 19.71
N VAL A 166 0.78 -14.79 19.65
CA VAL A 166 1.63 -15.99 19.74
C VAL A 166 2.68 -15.82 20.84
N ALA A 167 3.25 -16.92 21.34
CA ALA A 167 4.21 -16.85 22.44
C ALA A 167 5.60 -16.35 22.00
N SER A 168 5.97 -16.53 20.73
CA SER A 168 7.22 -16.00 20.20
C SER A 168 7.22 -15.85 18.67
N SER A 169 7.98 -14.88 18.18
CA SER A 169 8.25 -14.68 16.74
C SER A 169 8.86 -15.93 16.08
N GLY A 170 9.70 -16.67 16.82
CA GLY A 170 10.31 -17.91 16.31
C GLY A 170 9.29 -19.02 16.03
N ALA A 171 8.31 -19.20 16.90
CA ALA A 171 7.24 -20.18 16.70
C ALA A 171 6.36 -19.79 15.50
N PHE A 172 6.07 -18.50 15.36
CA PHE A 172 5.36 -17.97 14.19
C PHE A 172 6.12 -18.22 12.89
N LEU A 173 7.42 -17.90 12.85
CA LEU A 173 8.24 -18.13 11.66
C LEU A 173 8.26 -19.60 11.25
N GLU A 174 8.40 -20.52 12.21
CA GLU A 174 8.36 -21.96 11.94
C GLU A 174 7.01 -22.40 11.36
N ALA A 175 5.90 -21.94 11.95
CA ALA A 175 4.56 -22.20 11.43
C ALA A 175 4.34 -21.61 10.02
N ALA A 176 4.84 -20.40 9.77
CA ALA A 176 4.78 -19.72 8.49
C ALA A 176 5.54 -20.47 7.40
N LEU A 177 6.74 -20.99 7.71
CA LEU A 177 7.54 -21.78 6.75
C LEU A 177 6.86 -23.10 6.35
N LEU A 178 5.98 -23.63 7.20
CA LEU A 178 5.21 -24.84 6.94
C LEU A 178 3.87 -24.57 6.23
N ASN A 179 3.47 -23.30 6.10
CA ASN A 179 2.22 -22.91 5.46
C ASN A 179 2.48 -22.18 4.12
N ASN A 180 2.23 -22.88 3.01
CA ASN A 180 2.46 -22.35 1.66
C ASN A 180 1.60 -21.11 1.32
N ALA A 181 0.50 -20.87 2.04
CA ALA A 181 -0.36 -19.71 1.83
C ALA A 181 0.18 -18.42 2.49
N ILE A 182 1.26 -18.48 3.27
CA ILE A 182 1.81 -17.27 3.91
C ILE A 182 2.22 -16.20 2.88
N THR A 183 2.56 -16.62 1.66
CA THR A 183 2.95 -15.71 0.57
C THR A 183 1.78 -14.93 -0.04
N SER A 184 0.52 -15.31 0.24
CA SER A 184 -0.66 -14.56 -0.22
C SER A 184 -1.09 -13.44 0.72
N VAL A 185 -0.53 -13.37 1.93
CA VAL A 185 -0.83 -12.31 2.90
C VAL A 185 -0.47 -10.96 2.29
N GLN A 186 -1.45 -10.05 2.28
CA GLN A 186 -1.28 -8.70 1.76
C GLN A 186 -0.95 -7.74 2.91
N PRO A 187 -0.34 -6.58 2.63
CA PRO A 187 -0.30 -5.50 3.61
C PRO A 187 -1.71 -5.11 4.08
N GLY A 188 -1.84 -4.72 5.34
CA GLY A 188 -3.12 -4.35 5.95
C GLY A 188 -3.22 -4.78 7.42
N PHE A 189 -4.44 -4.78 7.94
CA PHE A 189 -4.72 -5.14 9.33
C PHE A 189 -5.48 -6.46 9.41
N TYR A 190 -5.15 -7.27 10.40
CA TYR A 190 -5.70 -8.61 10.57
C TYR A 190 -6.14 -8.84 12.01
N LEU A 191 -7.36 -9.31 12.21
CA LEU A 191 -7.87 -9.76 13.49
C LEU A 191 -7.44 -11.21 13.73
N LEU A 192 -6.57 -11.44 14.70
CA LEU A 192 -6.10 -12.77 15.08
C LEU A 192 -6.47 -13.07 16.53
N THR A 193 -6.75 -14.33 16.83
CA THR A 193 -7.07 -14.76 18.19
C THR A 193 -5.83 -14.69 19.07
N SER A 194 -5.92 -14.10 20.27
CA SER A 194 -4.78 -14.06 21.18
C SER A 194 -4.54 -15.36 21.94
N ASN A 195 -3.32 -15.54 22.46
CA ASN A 195 -2.94 -16.70 23.28
C ASN A 195 -3.17 -18.05 22.56
N VAL A 196 -2.84 -18.13 21.27
CA VAL A 196 -3.00 -19.34 20.45
C VAL A 196 -1.66 -19.90 19.96
N PRO A 197 -1.60 -21.21 19.63
CA PRO A 197 -0.43 -21.76 18.95
C PRO A 197 -0.13 -21.02 17.65
N ALA A 198 1.15 -20.86 17.33
CA ALA A 198 1.61 -20.15 16.15
C ALA A 198 1.01 -20.68 14.83
N SER A 199 0.79 -21.99 14.74
CA SER A 199 0.15 -22.63 13.58
C SER A 199 -1.29 -22.13 13.36
N ARG A 200 -2.05 -21.93 14.44
CA ARG A 200 -3.41 -21.37 14.37
C ARG A 200 -3.38 -19.90 13.95
N ALA A 201 -2.50 -19.09 14.55
CA ALA A 201 -2.36 -17.69 14.17
C ALA A 201 -2.00 -17.51 12.69
N VAL A 202 -1.10 -18.35 12.16
CA VAL A 202 -0.75 -18.35 10.73
C VAL A 202 -1.94 -18.79 9.86
N SER A 203 -2.70 -19.80 10.28
CA SER A 203 -3.93 -20.21 9.57
C SER A 203 -4.99 -19.10 9.54
N GLU A 204 -5.16 -18.37 10.64
CA GLU A 204 -6.05 -17.22 10.71
C GLU A 204 -5.52 -16.06 9.84
N LEU A 205 -4.21 -15.79 9.84
CA LEU A 205 -3.62 -14.71 9.05
C LEU A 205 -3.79 -14.88 7.54
N VAL A 206 -3.71 -16.12 7.04
CA VAL A 206 -3.90 -16.40 5.60
C VAL A 206 -5.38 -16.51 5.21
N ASP A 207 -6.29 -16.51 6.18
CA ASP A 207 -7.73 -16.46 5.92
C ASP A 207 -8.12 -15.04 5.49
N PRO A 208 -8.72 -14.84 4.30
CA PRO A 208 -9.12 -13.52 3.84
C PRO A 208 -10.16 -12.85 4.74
N THR A 209 -10.94 -13.62 5.50
CA THR A 209 -11.96 -13.09 6.43
C THR A 209 -11.35 -12.45 7.69
N SER A 210 -10.08 -12.72 7.98
CA SER A 210 -9.36 -12.11 9.09
C SER A 210 -8.92 -10.68 8.79
N ARG A 211 -8.95 -10.24 7.52
CA ARG A 211 -8.56 -8.88 7.14
C ARG A 211 -9.63 -7.88 7.56
N VAL A 212 -9.23 -6.84 8.27
CA VAL A 212 -10.10 -5.81 8.86
C VAL A 212 -9.58 -4.41 8.58
N GLY A 213 -10.39 -3.37 8.80
CA GLY A 213 -9.95 -1.98 8.63
C GLY A 213 -9.66 -1.59 7.19
N ASN A 214 -10.22 -2.30 6.21
CA ASN A 214 -10.09 -2.01 4.80
C ASN A 214 -11.34 -1.34 4.24
N MET A 215 -11.16 -0.31 3.41
CA MET A 215 -12.25 0.32 2.68
C MET A 215 -11.81 0.80 1.29
N VAL A 216 -12.79 1.00 0.41
CA VAL A 216 -12.59 1.62 -0.91
C VAL A 216 -13.40 2.91 -0.97
N ILE A 217 -12.72 4.01 -1.24
CA ILE A 217 -13.33 5.32 -1.48
C ILE A 217 -13.40 5.52 -2.99
N SER A 218 -14.61 5.54 -3.54
CA SER A 218 -14.81 5.86 -4.96
C SER A 218 -14.36 7.30 -5.27
N GLU A 219 -13.98 7.54 -6.51
CA GLU A 219 -13.74 8.89 -7.02
C GLU A 219 -15.03 9.73 -6.91
N GLY A 220 -14.92 11.02 -6.61
CA GLY A 220 -16.06 11.91 -6.40
C GLY A 220 -16.86 11.64 -5.11
N ARG A 221 -16.37 10.79 -4.19
CA ARG A 221 -16.99 10.54 -2.88
C ARG A 221 -16.90 11.78 -1.99
N GLN A 222 -17.95 12.07 -1.22
CA GLN A 222 -17.97 13.15 -0.22
C GLN A 222 -17.64 12.63 1.17
N LEU A 223 -17.23 13.54 2.06
CA LEU A 223 -16.90 13.22 3.44
C LEU A 223 -18.12 12.68 4.22
N HIS A 224 -19.26 13.34 4.05
CA HIS A 224 -20.53 13.01 4.70
C HIS A 224 -21.49 12.25 3.78
N ASP A 225 -22.48 11.60 4.39
CA ASP A 225 -23.57 10.97 3.66
C ASP A 225 -24.40 12.02 2.91
N ALA A 226 -24.80 11.69 1.69
CA ALA A 226 -25.71 12.51 0.89
C ALA A 226 -27.00 11.72 0.62
N ARG A 227 -28.15 12.39 0.67
CA ARG A 227 -29.44 11.78 0.37
C ARG A 227 -29.97 12.30 -0.96
N ASP A 228 -30.29 11.38 -1.87
CA ASP A 228 -31.00 11.73 -3.09
C ASP A 228 -32.46 12.11 -2.77
N VAL A 229 -32.90 13.27 -3.23
CA VAL A 229 -34.25 13.79 -2.92
C VAL A 229 -35.38 12.96 -3.54
N ASN A 230 -35.14 12.33 -4.69
CA ASN A 230 -36.19 11.70 -5.48
C ASN A 230 -36.44 10.26 -5.03
N THR A 231 -35.37 9.55 -4.71
CA THR A 231 -35.38 8.14 -4.31
C THR A 231 -35.29 7.96 -2.80
N GLY A 232 -34.81 8.97 -2.08
CA GLY A 232 -34.47 8.86 -0.66
C GLY A 232 -33.23 7.99 -0.39
N ALA A 233 -32.55 7.49 -1.43
CA ALA A 233 -31.36 6.67 -1.30
C ALA A 233 -30.23 7.47 -0.65
N VAL A 234 -29.50 6.82 0.26
CA VAL A 234 -28.34 7.42 0.93
C VAL A 234 -27.09 6.97 0.21
N LYS A 235 -26.36 7.92 -0.37
CA LYS A 235 -24.99 7.74 -0.82
C LYS A 235 -24.08 7.91 0.40
N LYS A 236 -23.57 6.80 0.92
CA LYS A 236 -22.64 6.79 2.06
C LYS A 236 -21.42 7.66 1.77
N GLY A 237 -21.03 8.50 2.72
CA GLY A 237 -19.81 9.29 2.73
C GLY A 237 -18.64 8.54 3.38
N ILE A 238 -17.47 9.16 3.36
CA ILE A 238 -16.22 8.57 3.87
C ILE A 238 -16.32 8.21 5.35
N TYR A 239 -16.94 9.04 6.20
CA TYR A 239 -17.05 8.72 7.63
C TYR A 239 -17.90 7.47 7.89
N THR A 240 -18.96 7.26 7.12
CA THR A 240 -19.75 6.03 7.21
C THR A 240 -18.95 4.82 6.72
N LEU A 241 -18.16 4.97 5.65
CA LEU A 241 -17.28 3.90 5.16
C LEU A 241 -16.19 3.53 6.18
N ILE A 242 -15.59 4.51 6.86
CA ILE A 242 -14.64 4.27 7.95
C ILE A 242 -15.35 3.55 9.10
N SER A 243 -16.53 4.02 9.51
CA SER A 243 -17.29 3.42 10.61
C SER A 243 -17.59 1.95 10.34
N GLU A 244 -18.07 1.61 9.14
CA GLU A 244 -18.35 0.23 8.74
C GLU A 244 -17.09 -0.63 8.67
N ALA A 245 -16.00 -0.12 8.09
CA ALA A 245 -14.73 -0.84 8.00
C ALA A 245 -14.03 -1.01 9.37
N SER A 246 -14.38 -0.18 10.35
CA SER A 246 -13.86 -0.25 11.72
C SER A 246 -14.56 -1.28 12.61
N CYS A 247 -15.70 -1.82 12.18
CA CYS A 247 -16.48 -2.76 12.96
C CYS A 247 -15.78 -4.12 13.10
N VAL A 248 -15.28 -4.41 14.30
CA VAL A 248 -14.53 -5.64 14.58
C VAL A 248 -15.07 -6.32 15.84
N ASP A 249 -15.45 -7.60 15.73
CA ASP A 249 -15.81 -8.42 16.89
C ASP A 249 -14.57 -9.07 17.50
N ARG A 250 -13.98 -8.35 18.46
CA ARG A 250 -12.81 -8.83 19.21
C ARG A 250 -13.15 -9.88 20.25
N THR A 251 -14.42 -10.04 20.62
CA THR A 251 -14.80 -10.95 21.70
C THR A 251 -15.32 -12.29 21.19
N GLY A 252 -15.63 -12.37 19.89
CA GLY A 252 -16.25 -13.55 19.27
C GLY A 252 -17.69 -13.80 19.73
N ASN A 253 -18.34 -12.81 20.37
CA ASN A 253 -19.70 -12.94 20.90
C ASN A 253 -20.79 -12.46 19.93
N GLY A 254 -20.42 -12.04 18.72
CA GLY A 254 -21.31 -11.49 17.70
C GLY A 254 -21.62 -10.00 17.86
N SER A 255 -20.93 -9.27 18.74
CA SER A 255 -21.12 -7.83 18.98
C SER A 255 -19.87 -7.04 18.57
N PRO A 256 -19.79 -6.58 17.31
CA PRO A 256 -18.64 -5.80 16.87
C PRO A 256 -18.56 -4.46 17.60
N THR A 257 -17.33 -4.03 17.89
CA THR A 257 -17.05 -2.65 18.30
C THR A 257 -16.65 -1.87 17.06
N CYS A 258 -17.33 -0.76 16.81
CA CYS A 258 -17.05 0.14 15.69
C CYS A 258 -16.67 1.51 16.22
N VAL A 259 -15.87 2.25 15.45
CA VAL A 259 -15.77 3.70 15.56
C VAL A 259 -17.05 4.31 14.98
N SER A 260 -17.74 5.17 15.72
CA SER A 260 -19.01 5.74 15.25
C SER A 260 -18.80 6.89 14.26
N TYR A 261 -19.78 7.12 13.39
CA TYR A 261 -19.81 8.29 12.52
C TYR A 261 -19.70 9.60 13.32
N ASP A 262 -20.45 9.72 14.41
CA ASP A 262 -20.48 10.94 15.23
C ASP A 262 -19.10 11.21 15.88
N ASP A 263 -18.39 10.17 16.32
CA ASP A 263 -17.03 10.30 16.85
C ASP A 263 -16.03 10.73 15.78
N LEU A 264 -16.17 10.24 14.54
CA LEU A 264 -15.36 10.67 13.40
C LEU A 264 -15.65 12.13 13.04
N ASN A 265 -16.93 12.52 12.99
CA ASN A 265 -17.30 13.90 12.71
C ASN A 265 -16.75 14.86 13.77
N ALA A 266 -16.94 14.53 15.05
CA ALA A 266 -16.41 15.33 16.16
C ALA A 266 -14.87 15.40 16.13
N ALA A 267 -14.19 14.30 15.81
CA ALA A 267 -12.74 14.29 15.68
C ALA A 267 -12.25 15.12 14.50
N GLY A 268 -12.95 15.10 13.36
CA GLY A 268 -12.61 15.83 12.15
C GLY A 268 -12.89 17.34 12.21
N ALA A 269 -13.72 17.79 13.15
CA ALA A 269 -14.18 19.18 13.30
C ALA A 269 -13.33 20.03 14.28
N VAL A 270 -12.11 19.61 14.61
CA VAL A 270 -11.22 20.35 15.55
C VAL A 270 -10.56 21.57 14.91
N ASP A 271 -10.15 22.53 15.74
CA ASP A 271 -9.55 23.80 15.28
C ASP A 271 -8.10 23.68 14.79
N ASP A 272 -7.37 22.61 15.16
CA ASP A 272 -5.96 22.40 14.81
C ASP A 272 -5.84 21.43 13.61
N PRO A 273 -5.59 21.92 12.38
CA PRO A 273 -5.47 21.05 11.21
C PRO A 273 -4.26 20.11 11.28
N ALA A 274 -3.19 20.50 11.98
CA ALA A 274 -2.00 19.65 12.12
C ALA A 274 -2.28 18.41 12.98
N ALA A 275 -3.21 18.51 13.93
CA ALA A 275 -3.71 17.36 14.68
C ALA A 275 -4.39 16.33 13.76
N LEU A 276 -5.01 16.78 12.68
CA LEU A 276 -5.66 15.97 11.65
C LEU A 276 -4.73 15.52 10.52
N GLY A 277 -3.43 15.80 10.62
CA GLY A 277 -2.46 15.43 9.58
C GLY A 277 -2.54 16.28 8.31
N VAL A 278 -3.24 17.41 8.36
CA VAL A 278 -3.32 18.35 7.22
C VAL A 278 -1.91 18.85 6.90
N PRO A 279 -1.47 18.75 5.63
CA PRO A 279 -0.13 19.16 5.25
C PRO A 279 0.02 20.69 5.26
N GLY A 280 1.26 21.17 5.42
CA GLY A 280 1.55 22.60 5.55
C GLY A 280 1.05 23.46 4.38
N TRP A 281 1.01 22.91 3.16
CA TRP A 281 0.51 23.62 1.97
C TRP A 281 -1.02 23.79 1.95
N ALA A 282 -1.76 23.07 2.82
CA ALA A 282 -3.20 23.14 2.96
C ALA A 282 -3.66 23.90 4.22
N THR A 283 -2.77 24.10 5.20
CA THR A 283 -3.13 24.57 6.54
C THR A 283 -3.93 25.88 6.53
N ASP A 284 -3.39 26.95 5.93
CA ASP A 284 -4.03 28.27 5.88
C ASP A 284 -5.44 28.21 5.28
N ARG A 285 -5.65 27.35 4.29
CA ARG A 285 -6.96 27.18 3.64
C ARG A 285 -7.94 26.42 4.50
N VAL A 286 -7.50 25.35 5.15
CA VAL A 286 -8.32 24.55 6.07
C VAL A 286 -8.71 25.36 7.31
N GLU A 287 -7.81 26.17 7.87
CA GLU A 287 -8.13 27.09 8.97
C GLU A 287 -9.24 28.08 8.58
N GLY A 288 -9.29 28.51 7.31
CA GLY A 288 -10.28 29.46 6.80
C GLY A 288 -11.66 28.89 6.47
N VAL A 289 -11.88 27.57 6.51
CA VAL A 289 -13.15 26.92 6.09
C VAL A 289 -14.38 27.35 6.92
N PRO A 290 -15.52 27.68 6.26
CA PRO A 290 -16.81 27.94 6.88
C PRO A 290 -17.22 27.11 8.09
N ASP A 291 -17.16 25.83 7.79
CA ASP A 291 -17.86 24.73 8.41
C ASP A 291 -16.82 23.69 8.76
N ARG A 292 -16.61 23.50 10.07
CA ARG A 292 -15.56 22.62 10.58
C ARG A 292 -15.84 21.16 10.25
N ASP A 293 -17.10 20.77 10.08
CA ASP A 293 -17.46 19.40 9.72
C ASP A 293 -16.92 19.05 8.32
N ARG A 294 -16.83 20.04 7.43
CA ARG A 294 -16.39 19.87 6.03
C ARG A 294 -14.91 20.20 5.79
N GLN A 295 -14.14 20.52 6.83
CA GLN A 295 -12.78 21.01 6.66
C GLN A 295 -11.81 19.98 6.03
N LEU A 296 -12.13 18.69 6.15
CA LEU A 296 -11.38 17.58 5.55
C LEU A 296 -11.88 17.14 4.17
N GLU A 297 -12.87 17.82 3.59
CA GLU A 297 -13.40 17.45 2.28
C GLU A 297 -12.30 17.46 1.21
N GLY A 298 -12.24 16.38 0.42
CA GLY A 298 -11.22 16.16 -0.61
C GLY A 298 -9.79 15.95 -0.11
N LEU A 299 -9.50 16.07 1.20
CA LEU A 299 -8.18 15.79 1.77
C LEU A 299 -7.95 14.29 2.04
N ILE A 300 -9.00 13.48 1.97
CA ILE A 300 -8.91 12.01 1.96
C ILE A 300 -9.09 11.56 0.51
N ALA A 301 -8.05 11.00 -0.10
CA ALA A 301 -8.04 10.67 -1.51
C ALA A 301 -8.93 9.46 -1.85
N ALA A 302 -9.41 9.41 -3.08
CA ALA A 302 -10.05 8.22 -3.62
C ALA A 302 -9.05 7.03 -3.69
N GLY A 303 -9.58 5.81 -3.66
CA GLY A 303 -8.83 4.56 -3.75
C GLY A 303 -9.01 3.65 -2.55
N THR A 304 -8.12 2.66 -2.44
CA THR A 304 -8.12 1.68 -1.35
C THR A 304 -7.33 2.20 -0.15
N TRP A 305 -7.88 1.93 1.04
CA TRP A 305 -7.34 2.36 2.31
C TRP A 305 -7.33 1.22 3.31
N ASP A 306 -6.28 1.19 4.12
CA ASP A 306 -6.14 0.31 5.27
C ASP A 306 -5.81 1.17 6.50
N PHE A 307 -6.55 0.98 7.58
CA PHE A 307 -6.33 1.68 8.85
C PHE A 307 -6.53 0.72 10.01
N ASP A 308 -5.99 1.05 11.18
CA ASP A 308 -6.22 0.25 12.38
C ASP A 308 -7.66 0.47 12.87
N PRO A 309 -8.56 -0.53 12.78
CA PRO A 309 -9.95 -0.39 13.22
C PRO A 309 -10.08 -0.30 14.76
N SER A 310 -8.98 -0.41 15.50
CA SER A 310 -8.92 -0.20 16.96
C SER A 310 -8.37 1.17 17.37
N ALA A 311 -7.87 1.97 16.43
CA ALA A 311 -7.35 3.29 16.70
C ALA A 311 -8.44 4.30 17.09
N ALA A 312 -8.04 5.38 17.74
CA ALA A 312 -8.95 6.49 18.04
C ALA A 312 -9.39 7.17 16.74
N PRO A 313 -10.61 7.76 16.68
CA PRO A 313 -11.12 8.41 15.47
C PRO A 313 -10.15 9.46 14.90
N ALA A 314 -9.56 10.29 15.75
CA ALA A 314 -8.59 11.31 15.34
C ALA A 314 -7.32 10.72 14.70
N ASP A 315 -6.83 9.58 15.21
CA ASP A 315 -5.64 8.91 14.68
C ASP A 315 -5.94 8.29 13.29
N ILE A 316 -7.14 7.73 13.10
CA ILE A 316 -7.60 7.22 11.80
C ILE A 316 -7.63 8.36 10.79
N LEU A 317 -8.28 9.48 11.12
CA LEU A 317 -8.36 10.64 10.21
C LEU A 317 -6.97 11.20 9.90
N LYS A 318 -6.11 11.34 10.92
CA LYS A 318 -4.73 11.79 10.74
C LYS A 318 -3.94 10.91 9.79
N GLN A 319 -4.05 9.59 9.93
CA GLN A 319 -3.40 8.65 9.03
C GLN A 319 -3.87 8.86 7.59
N LEU A 320 -5.19 8.82 7.37
CA LEU A 320 -5.79 8.91 6.03
C LEU A 320 -5.44 10.22 5.33
N VAL A 321 -5.50 11.35 6.05
CA VAL A 321 -5.15 12.67 5.49
C VAL A 321 -3.65 12.77 5.19
N SER A 322 -2.78 12.30 6.09
CA SER A 322 -1.32 12.36 5.89
C SER A 322 -0.86 11.50 4.71
N GLU A 323 -1.41 10.29 4.61
CA GLU A 323 -1.12 9.40 3.48
C GLU A 323 -1.72 9.94 2.18
N SER A 324 -2.91 10.56 2.21
CA SER A 324 -3.50 11.22 1.05
C SER A 324 -2.66 12.40 0.57
N ALA A 325 -2.17 13.22 1.50
CA ALA A 325 -1.23 14.30 1.19
C ALA A 325 0.01 13.78 0.47
N THR A 326 0.57 12.65 0.91
CA THR A 326 1.71 12.02 0.23
C THR A 326 1.35 11.60 -1.20
N ARG A 327 0.18 10.98 -1.41
CA ARG A 327 -0.30 10.60 -2.75
C ARG A 327 -0.46 11.81 -3.68
N TYR A 328 -0.96 12.94 -3.16
CA TYR A 328 -1.06 14.18 -3.92
C TYR A 328 0.31 14.83 -4.15
N GLU A 329 1.22 14.77 -3.19
CA GLU A 329 2.58 15.29 -3.39
C GLU A 329 3.34 14.52 -4.47
N ASP A 330 3.13 13.21 -4.56
CA ASP A 330 3.72 12.34 -5.57
C ASP A 330 3.26 12.67 -7.02
N THR A 331 2.13 13.37 -7.21
CA THR A 331 1.72 13.84 -8.55
C THR A 331 2.55 15.03 -9.02
N GLY A 332 3.16 15.77 -8.08
CA GLY A 332 3.86 17.01 -8.35
C GLY A 332 3.06 18.27 -7.98
N ILE A 333 1.98 18.12 -7.21
CA ILE A 333 1.03 19.21 -6.86
C ILE A 333 1.72 20.43 -6.23
N LEU A 334 2.82 20.20 -5.52
CA LEU A 334 3.64 21.25 -4.90
C LEU A 334 4.28 22.21 -5.91
N THR A 335 4.47 21.77 -7.16
CA THR A 335 5.12 22.52 -8.24
C THR A 335 4.16 22.88 -9.38
N ALA A 336 2.95 22.32 -9.36
CA ALA A 336 1.94 22.49 -10.39
C ALA A 336 1.53 23.94 -10.66
N GLY A 337 1.66 24.82 -9.66
CA GLY A 337 1.39 26.25 -9.80
C GLY A 337 2.19 26.94 -10.91
N ALA A 338 3.31 26.36 -11.37
CA ALA A 338 4.04 26.85 -12.53
C ALA A 338 3.25 26.75 -13.84
N ASN A 339 2.34 25.78 -13.95
CA ASN A 339 1.51 25.54 -15.13
C ASN A 339 0.08 26.09 -14.95
N SER A 340 -0.51 25.91 -13.77
CA SER A 340 -1.91 26.26 -13.49
C SER A 340 -2.09 27.65 -12.89
N GLY A 341 -1.06 28.20 -12.24
CA GLY A 341 -1.16 29.42 -11.44
C GLY A 341 -1.85 29.23 -10.08
N LEU A 342 -2.23 28.00 -9.72
CA LEU A 342 -2.91 27.68 -8.47
C LEU A 342 -1.93 27.26 -7.37
N THR A 343 -2.33 27.48 -6.11
CA THR A 343 -1.66 26.85 -4.96
C THR A 343 -1.93 25.34 -4.96
N PRO A 344 -1.19 24.53 -4.18
CA PRO A 344 -1.47 23.09 -4.09
C PRO A 344 -2.90 22.78 -3.60
N TYR A 345 -3.40 23.51 -2.59
CA TYR A 345 -4.77 23.32 -2.13
C TYR A 345 -5.80 23.79 -3.16
N ASP A 346 -5.58 24.92 -3.83
CA ASP A 346 -6.45 25.37 -4.93
C ASP A 346 -6.48 24.38 -6.11
N THR A 347 -5.35 23.73 -6.39
CA THR A 347 -5.27 22.66 -7.39
C THR A 347 -6.18 21.50 -6.99
N LEU A 348 -6.18 21.11 -5.71
CA LEU A 348 -7.06 20.07 -5.19
C LEU A 348 -8.55 20.48 -5.23
N VAL A 349 -8.86 21.73 -4.90
CA VAL A 349 -10.22 22.28 -5.03
C VAL A 349 -10.69 22.20 -6.48
N ALA A 350 -9.91 22.72 -7.42
CA ALA A 350 -10.22 22.66 -8.84
C ALA A 350 -10.33 21.22 -9.37
N ALA A 351 -9.48 20.30 -8.90
CA ALA A 351 -9.54 18.89 -9.27
C ALA A 351 -10.86 18.24 -8.83
N SER A 352 -11.38 18.58 -7.64
CA SER A 352 -12.70 18.10 -7.21
C SER A 352 -13.83 18.64 -8.07
N LEU A 353 -13.70 19.84 -8.64
CA LEU A 353 -14.67 20.38 -9.61
C LEU A 353 -14.58 19.60 -10.92
N VAL A 354 -13.37 19.41 -11.46
CA VAL A 354 -13.13 18.62 -12.68
C VAL A 354 -13.75 17.22 -12.58
N GLU A 355 -13.54 16.55 -11.45
CA GLU A 355 -14.09 15.22 -11.15
C GLU A 355 -15.62 15.20 -11.17
N ARG A 356 -16.27 16.25 -10.68
CA ARG A 356 -17.72 16.33 -10.57
C ARG A 356 -18.41 16.82 -11.85
N GLU A 357 -17.68 17.52 -12.72
CA GLU A 357 -18.22 18.18 -13.91
C GLU A 357 -17.99 17.41 -15.22
N SER A 358 -17.11 16.41 -15.23
CA SER A 358 -16.71 15.78 -16.50
C SER A 358 -16.26 14.34 -16.36
N LEU A 359 -16.05 13.70 -17.51
CA LEU A 359 -15.48 12.38 -17.61
C LEU A 359 -13.96 12.44 -17.80
N PRO A 360 -13.21 11.37 -17.48
CA PRO A 360 -11.75 11.39 -17.52
C PRO A 360 -11.13 11.86 -18.84
N GLN A 361 -11.77 11.59 -19.98
CA GLN A 361 -11.27 12.04 -21.29
C GLN A 361 -11.27 13.56 -21.48
N ASP A 362 -12.09 14.29 -20.72
CA ASP A 362 -12.29 15.73 -20.83
C ASP A 362 -11.68 16.53 -19.67
N PHE A 363 -11.15 15.85 -18.65
CA PHE A 363 -10.61 16.46 -17.43
C PHE A 363 -9.66 17.63 -17.71
N SER A 364 -8.69 17.45 -18.61
CA SER A 364 -7.67 18.47 -18.89
C SER A 364 -8.24 19.70 -19.60
N LYS A 365 -9.33 19.55 -20.37
CA LYS A 365 -10.01 20.68 -21.01
C LYS A 365 -10.94 21.40 -20.04
N VAL A 366 -11.64 20.67 -19.17
CA VAL A 366 -12.45 21.28 -18.10
C VAL A 366 -11.57 22.02 -17.11
N ALA A 367 -10.44 21.45 -16.72
CA ALA A 367 -9.42 22.14 -15.95
C ALA A 367 -8.99 23.46 -16.61
N ARG A 368 -8.75 23.44 -17.94
CA ARG A 368 -8.45 24.67 -18.69
C ARG A 368 -9.59 25.69 -18.63
N VAL A 369 -10.85 25.27 -18.76
CA VAL A 369 -12.01 26.18 -18.63
C VAL A 369 -12.05 26.84 -17.26
N ILE A 370 -11.82 26.07 -16.18
CA ILE A 370 -11.77 26.61 -14.82
C ILE A 370 -10.71 27.70 -14.71
N LEU A 371 -9.48 27.42 -15.14
CA LEU A 371 -8.39 28.39 -15.09
C LEU A 371 -8.66 29.62 -15.94
N ASN A 372 -9.22 29.45 -17.14
CA ASN A 372 -9.57 30.56 -18.02
C ASN A 372 -10.65 31.46 -17.39
N ARG A 373 -11.65 30.87 -16.72
CA ARG A 373 -12.69 31.63 -16.00
C ARG A 373 -12.11 32.36 -14.79
N LEU A 374 -11.22 31.74 -14.02
CA LEU A 374 -10.53 32.38 -12.88
C LEU A 374 -9.65 33.57 -13.31
N ALA A 375 -9.15 33.57 -14.55
CA ALA A 375 -8.32 34.64 -15.09
C ALA A 375 -9.10 35.87 -15.58
N VAL A 376 -10.44 35.82 -15.60
CA VAL A 376 -11.33 36.89 -16.06
C VAL A 376 -12.41 37.16 -14.99
N PRO A 377 -13.17 38.27 -15.02
CA PRO A 377 -14.19 38.55 -14.01
C PRO A 377 -15.46 37.74 -14.32
N GLN A 378 -15.36 36.41 -14.29
CA GLN A 378 -16.43 35.47 -14.56
C GLN A 378 -16.48 34.42 -13.44
N LYS A 379 -17.69 34.09 -13.00
CA LYS A 379 -17.95 33.04 -12.02
C LYS A 379 -17.79 31.64 -12.65
N LEU A 380 -17.55 30.62 -11.82
CA LEU A 380 -17.41 29.25 -12.32
C LEU A 380 -18.74 28.60 -12.68
N GLU A 381 -19.83 28.93 -11.98
CA GLU A 381 -21.21 28.52 -12.34
C GLU A 381 -21.38 27.00 -12.53
N PHE A 382 -20.93 26.22 -11.55
CA PHE A 382 -21.06 24.76 -11.53
C PHE A 382 -22.17 24.30 -10.60
N ASP A 383 -23.12 23.54 -11.13
CA ASP A 383 -24.26 23.00 -10.37
C ASP A 383 -23.79 22.04 -9.24
N SER A 384 -22.67 21.33 -9.44
CA SER A 384 -22.08 20.48 -8.40
C SER A 384 -21.77 21.24 -7.10
N THR A 385 -21.39 22.52 -7.21
CA THR A 385 -21.04 23.36 -6.06
C THR A 385 -22.25 23.88 -5.30
N VAL A 386 -23.39 24.02 -5.99
CA VAL A 386 -24.67 24.35 -5.37
C VAL A 386 -25.17 23.12 -4.60
N ASN A 387 -25.18 21.97 -5.26
CA ASN A 387 -25.62 20.68 -4.71
C ASN A 387 -24.81 20.25 -3.49
N TYR A 388 -23.51 20.52 -3.47
CA TYR A 388 -22.65 20.22 -2.32
C TYR A 388 -23.15 20.85 -1.01
N SER A 389 -23.75 22.05 -1.09
CA SER A 389 -24.21 22.81 0.07
C SER A 389 -25.64 22.47 0.54
N LEU A 390 -26.27 21.46 -0.06
CA LEU A 390 -27.62 21.03 0.29
C LEU A 390 -27.55 19.78 1.19
N ASP A 391 -28.44 19.70 2.18
CA ASP A 391 -28.64 18.49 3.00
C ASP A 391 -29.15 17.29 2.18
N THR A 392 -29.60 17.57 0.96
CA THR A 392 -30.14 16.61 0.01
C THR A 392 -29.69 16.95 -1.41
N THR A 393 -29.21 15.97 -2.17
CA THR A 393 -28.72 16.16 -3.53
C THR A 393 -29.87 16.15 -4.53
N GLU A 394 -29.97 17.16 -5.40
CA GLU A 394 -30.87 17.18 -6.57
C GLU A 394 -30.06 17.03 -7.87
N VAL A 395 -30.67 16.44 -8.92
CA VAL A 395 -30.05 16.34 -10.25
C VAL A 395 -29.97 17.70 -10.94
N ALA A 396 -30.93 18.59 -10.68
CA ALA A 396 -30.97 19.95 -11.22
C ALA A 396 -31.18 20.96 -10.08
N THR A 397 -30.39 22.02 -10.09
CA THR A 397 -30.48 23.09 -9.08
C THR A 397 -31.59 24.07 -9.48
N THR A 398 -32.33 24.57 -8.51
CA THR A 398 -33.32 25.63 -8.78
C THR A 398 -32.63 26.99 -8.89
N ASP A 399 -33.29 27.96 -9.51
CA ASP A 399 -32.77 29.34 -9.55
C ASP A 399 -32.62 29.94 -8.14
N ALA A 400 -33.46 29.50 -7.19
CA ALA A 400 -33.34 29.88 -5.78
C ALA A 400 -32.06 29.30 -5.15
N ASP A 401 -31.73 28.04 -5.44
CA ASP A 401 -30.50 27.40 -4.95
C ASP A 401 -29.26 28.09 -5.55
N ARG A 402 -29.28 28.36 -6.86
CA ARG A 402 -28.20 29.06 -7.55
C ARG A 402 -27.99 30.49 -7.03
N ALA A 403 -29.06 31.17 -6.62
CA ALA A 403 -28.97 32.51 -6.03
C ALA A 403 -28.47 32.52 -4.56
N ARG A 404 -28.53 31.39 -3.86
CA ARG A 404 -28.18 31.30 -2.43
C ARG A 404 -26.67 31.42 -2.22
N VAL A 405 -26.24 32.47 -1.53
CA VAL A 405 -24.81 32.66 -1.19
C VAL A 405 -24.39 31.63 -0.14
N THR A 406 -23.47 30.76 -0.52
CA THR A 406 -22.77 29.84 0.39
C THR A 406 -21.26 29.90 0.11
N PRO A 407 -20.40 29.41 1.01
CA PRO A 407 -18.96 29.34 0.78
C PRO A 407 -18.54 28.48 -0.43
N TRP A 408 -19.46 27.65 -0.95
CA TRP A 408 -19.20 26.76 -2.08
C TRP A 408 -19.91 27.18 -3.36
N ASN A 409 -21.05 27.86 -3.28
CA ASN A 409 -21.87 28.15 -4.45
C ASN A 409 -21.16 29.10 -5.44
N THR A 410 -20.70 28.54 -6.56
CA THR A 410 -20.00 29.27 -7.62
C THR A 410 -20.91 30.02 -8.60
N TYR A 411 -22.24 29.95 -8.46
CA TYR A 411 -23.16 30.91 -9.09
C TYR A 411 -23.28 32.21 -8.28
N ALA A 412 -23.14 32.10 -6.95
CA ALA A 412 -23.31 33.23 -6.05
C ALA A 412 -22.00 33.96 -5.75
N SER A 413 -20.86 33.24 -5.78
CA SER A 413 -19.54 33.75 -5.40
C SER A 413 -18.53 33.69 -6.56
N GLU A 414 -17.57 34.62 -6.57
CA GLU A 414 -16.43 34.58 -7.48
C GLU A 414 -15.31 33.67 -6.95
N GLY A 415 -14.47 33.16 -7.86
CA GLY A 415 -13.32 32.32 -7.50
C GLY A 415 -13.67 30.85 -7.22
N LEU A 416 -12.73 30.17 -6.55
CA LEU A 416 -12.88 28.77 -6.14
C LEU A 416 -13.71 28.66 -4.84
N PRO A 417 -14.43 27.54 -4.63
CA PRO A 417 -15.14 27.28 -3.38
C PRO A 417 -14.18 27.14 -2.19
N ALA A 418 -14.74 27.25 -0.98
CA ALA A 418 -13.96 27.25 0.26
C ALA A 418 -13.12 25.98 0.46
N THR A 419 -13.65 24.83 0.06
CA THR A 419 -13.00 23.49 0.09
C THR A 419 -13.20 22.78 -1.25
N PRO A 420 -12.51 21.64 -1.48
CA PRO A 420 -12.99 20.65 -2.41
C PRO A 420 -14.46 20.26 -2.13
N ILE A 421 -15.17 19.72 -3.13
CA ILE A 421 -16.57 19.28 -3.00
C ILE A 421 -16.74 17.74 -3.02
N SER A 422 -15.62 17.03 -3.10
CA SER A 422 -15.48 15.57 -3.06
C SER A 422 -14.01 15.17 -3.09
N SER A 423 -13.69 13.90 -2.86
CA SER A 423 -12.40 13.26 -3.13
C SER A 423 -12.13 13.17 -4.64
N PRO A 424 -11.19 13.95 -5.20
CA PRO A 424 -10.82 13.83 -6.61
C PRO A 424 -9.99 12.55 -6.85
N SER A 425 -10.07 12.02 -8.06
CA SER A 425 -9.12 11.04 -8.56
C SER A 425 -7.73 11.68 -8.75
N ILE A 426 -6.69 10.85 -8.76
CA ILE A 426 -5.33 11.30 -9.13
C ILE A 426 -5.31 11.82 -10.57
N GLY A 427 -6.12 11.26 -11.47
CA GLY A 427 -6.25 11.73 -12.85
C GLY A 427 -6.80 13.16 -12.94
N ALA A 428 -7.80 13.49 -12.12
CA ALA A 428 -8.35 14.85 -12.05
C ALA A 428 -7.33 15.85 -11.47
N VAL A 429 -6.55 15.45 -10.46
CA VAL A 429 -5.44 16.27 -9.93
C VAL A 429 -4.44 16.56 -11.04
N GLN A 430 -3.91 15.54 -11.70
CA GLN A 430 -2.93 15.68 -12.79
C GLN A 430 -3.47 16.52 -13.96
N ALA A 431 -4.76 16.44 -14.26
CA ALA A 431 -5.38 17.27 -15.29
C ALA A 431 -5.37 18.77 -14.97
N VAL A 432 -5.44 19.15 -13.68
CA VAL A 432 -5.30 20.54 -13.24
C VAL A 432 -3.83 20.97 -13.18
N GLU A 433 -2.93 20.05 -12.84
CA GLU A 433 -1.48 20.31 -12.88
C GLU A 433 -0.96 20.53 -14.31
N MET A 434 -1.56 19.86 -15.28
CA MET A 434 -1.21 19.89 -16.69
C MET A 434 -2.46 20.05 -17.59
N PRO A 435 -3.11 21.23 -17.55
CA PRO A 435 -4.34 21.49 -18.29
C PRO A 435 -4.07 21.57 -19.79
N ALA A 436 -5.01 21.11 -20.61
CA ALA A 436 -4.89 21.15 -22.07
C ALA A 436 -4.76 22.60 -22.58
N ASP A 437 -4.02 22.85 -23.64
CA ASP A 437 -3.98 24.17 -24.27
C ASP A 437 -5.34 24.52 -24.89
N GLY A 438 -5.82 25.74 -24.63
CA GLY A 438 -7.08 26.23 -25.19
C GLY A 438 -7.59 27.48 -24.48
N ASP A 439 -8.44 28.25 -25.16
CA ASP A 439 -9.01 29.49 -24.64
C ASP A 439 -10.52 29.37 -24.34
N TRP A 440 -10.98 28.13 -24.16
CA TRP A 440 -12.38 27.83 -23.87
C TRP A 440 -12.82 28.44 -22.54
N LEU A 441 -14.04 28.96 -22.54
CA LEU A 441 -14.72 29.48 -21.35
C LEU A 441 -16.00 28.70 -21.06
N TYR A 442 -16.46 27.85 -21.98
CA TYR A 442 -17.71 27.13 -21.87
C TYR A 442 -17.53 25.72 -22.39
N PHE A 443 -18.28 24.79 -21.79
CA PHE A 443 -18.42 23.44 -22.28
C PHE A 443 -19.84 22.95 -22.07
N VAL A 444 -20.25 21.95 -22.85
CA VAL A 444 -21.52 21.23 -22.66
C VAL A 444 -21.36 19.82 -23.18
N THR A 445 -21.73 18.83 -22.36
CA THR A 445 -21.81 17.43 -22.78
C THR A 445 -23.13 17.21 -23.51
N ILE A 446 -23.08 16.64 -24.71
CA ILE A 446 -24.23 16.59 -25.61
C ILE A 446 -24.88 15.20 -25.73
N ASN A 447 -24.24 14.14 -25.24
CA ASN A 447 -24.77 12.78 -25.33
C ASN A 447 -24.26 11.82 -24.25
N GLN A 448 -24.90 10.65 -24.14
CA GLN A 448 -24.54 9.58 -23.19
C GLN A 448 -23.16 8.97 -23.42
N ALA A 449 -22.62 9.09 -24.63
CA ALA A 449 -21.26 8.66 -24.93
C ALA A 449 -20.21 9.59 -24.28
N GLY A 450 -20.62 10.72 -23.69
CA GLY A 450 -19.73 11.66 -23.04
C GLY A 450 -19.05 12.62 -24.01
N GLU A 451 -19.65 12.89 -25.17
CA GLU A 451 -19.12 13.90 -26.09
C GLU A 451 -19.34 15.30 -25.53
N THR A 452 -18.25 16.02 -25.31
CA THR A 452 -18.28 17.38 -24.76
C THR A 452 -17.78 18.39 -25.79
N LEU A 453 -18.58 19.42 -26.04
CA LEU A 453 -18.23 20.52 -26.93
C LEU A 453 -17.68 21.69 -26.11
N PHE A 454 -16.52 22.20 -26.51
CA PHE A 454 -15.82 23.30 -25.83
C PHE A 454 -15.76 24.53 -26.72
N THR A 455 -16.03 25.71 -26.16
CA THR A 455 -15.98 26.98 -26.89
C THR A 455 -15.60 28.15 -25.99
N ARG A 456 -15.03 29.19 -26.60
CA ARG A 456 -14.83 30.50 -25.97
C ARG A 456 -16.06 31.39 -26.07
N SER A 457 -16.90 31.20 -27.09
CA SER A 457 -18.04 32.07 -27.39
C SER A 457 -19.28 31.65 -26.62
N TYR A 458 -19.88 32.59 -25.90
CA TYR A 458 -21.17 32.34 -25.24
C TYR A 458 -22.29 32.06 -26.23
N GLU A 459 -22.30 32.73 -27.39
CA GLU A 459 -23.29 32.49 -28.44
C GLU A 459 -23.16 31.07 -29.02
N GLU A 460 -21.93 30.59 -29.23
CA GLU A 460 -21.70 29.22 -29.67
C GLU A 460 -22.08 28.20 -28.59
N HIS A 461 -21.84 28.53 -27.32
CA HIS A 461 -22.28 27.68 -26.21
C HIS A 461 -23.80 27.50 -26.19
N LEU A 462 -24.57 28.58 -26.37
CA LEU A 462 -26.03 28.52 -26.50
C LEU A 462 -26.46 27.67 -27.71
N ALA A 463 -25.75 27.77 -28.84
CA ALA A 463 -26.01 26.92 -30.00
C ALA A 463 -25.67 25.44 -29.74
N ASN A 464 -24.61 25.17 -28.97
CA ASN A 464 -24.21 23.81 -28.59
C ASN A 464 -25.18 23.16 -27.61
N ILE A 465 -25.81 23.93 -26.71
CA ILE A 465 -26.91 23.43 -25.85
C ILE A 465 -28.06 22.87 -26.71
N GLY A 466 -28.35 23.49 -27.86
CA GLY A 466 -29.34 22.97 -28.81
C GLY A 466 -28.98 21.63 -29.47
N LYS A 467 -27.76 21.12 -29.28
CA LYS A 467 -27.30 19.81 -29.79
C LYS A 467 -27.38 18.70 -28.74
N VAL A 468 -27.75 19.03 -27.50
CA VAL A 468 -27.95 18.03 -26.45
C VAL A 468 -29.03 17.05 -26.89
N GLU A 469 -28.70 15.76 -26.90
CA GLU A 469 -29.64 14.69 -27.21
C GLU A 469 -30.76 14.65 -26.16
N GLY A 470 -32.02 14.59 -26.61
CA GLY A 470 -33.18 14.55 -25.71
C GLY A 470 -33.14 13.33 -24.78
N GLY A 471 -33.56 13.49 -23.52
CA GLY A 471 -33.47 12.43 -22.51
C GLY A 471 -32.12 12.31 -21.79
N PHE A 472 -31.06 12.96 -22.29
CA PHE A 472 -29.72 12.86 -21.70
C PHE A 472 -29.51 13.80 -20.50
N LEU A 473 -30.02 15.03 -20.59
CA LEU A 473 -30.08 15.97 -19.46
C LEU A 473 -31.45 15.98 -18.77
N ASP A 474 -32.36 15.08 -19.18
CA ASP A 474 -33.63 14.94 -18.50
C ASP A 474 -33.35 14.36 -17.12
N SER A 475 -33.45 15.24 -16.12
CA SER A 475 -33.62 14.81 -14.74
C SER A 475 -34.78 13.82 -14.69
N GLY A 476 -34.80 12.88 -13.74
CA GLY A 476 -35.94 11.97 -13.54
C GLY A 476 -37.27 12.65 -13.11
N ARG A 477 -37.48 13.92 -13.48
CA ARG A 477 -38.73 14.68 -13.34
C ARG A 477 -39.35 14.93 -14.71
#